data_AF-A0A897MMA6-F1
#
_entry.id   AF-A0A897MMA6-F1
#
_cell.length_a   1.000
_cell.length_b   1.000
_cell.length_c   1.000
_cell.angle_alpha   90.00
_cell.angle_beta   90.00
_cell.angle_gamma   90.00
#
_symmetry.space_group_name_H-M   'P 1'
#
loop_
_entity.id
_entity.type
_entity.pdbx_description
1 polymer ?
#
loop_
_entity_poly.entity_id
_entity_poly.type
_entity_poly.pdbx_seq_one_letter_code
_entity_poly.pdbx_strand_id
1 'polypeptide(L)'
;MADLSDTRAIVDESEVYEGQIIPTVQSEIGRDVTVGPDAVVTDGIYGNDVAIESGARVEASVMGRTGVELDECEVYGDVGADGRITGIDAYTHSSVSGTTIRLQNCVIRGNVVGTTVRLENCLVLGIAAAERELVLEDSLCYTFKAPGGGECSGSQVLLPQAVAGESFTIADPISVIGLPISNEDSSEIELTDEDRVEYDEQTYLTIADRVLDLDGIEDRIETLEAMLREVVDEAEAASEADLRATVAAALDIDEERLP
;
A
#
# COMPACT_ATOMS: atom_id res chain seq x y z
N MET A 1 -23.94 3.23 31.67
CA MET A 1 -25.11 2.39 31.43
C MET A 1 -25.52 2.61 29.99
N ALA A 2 -25.47 1.56 29.17
CA ALA A 2 -25.75 1.71 27.76
C ALA A 2 -27.23 2.08 27.54
N ASP A 3 -27.47 3.16 26.81
CA ASP A 3 -28.78 3.64 26.40
C ASP A 3 -29.00 3.32 24.92
N LEU A 4 -29.77 2.27 24.66
CA LEU A 4 -30.09 1.79 23.31
C LEU A 4 -31.55 2.13 23.00
N SER A 5 -31.73 3.07 22.07
CA SER A 5 -33.02 3.46 21.50
C SER A 5 -33.05 3.17 20.00
N ASP A 6 -34.21 3.33 19.37
CA ASP A 6 -34.36 3.17 17.92
C ASP A 6 -33.48 4.14 17.12
N THR A 7 -33.27 5.36 17.62
CA THR A 7 -32.58 6.42 16.87
C THR A 7 -31.14 6.65 17.34
N ARG A 8 -30.79 6.19 18.54
CA ARG A 8 -29.45 6.40 19.11
C ARG A 8 -29.05 5.26 20.04
N ALA A 9 -27.79 4.86 20.00
CA ALA A 9 -27.13 3.99 20.95
C ALA A 9 -25.97 4.73 21.61
N ILE A 10 -25.92 4.80 22.93
CA ILE A 10 -24.80 5.36 23.68
C ILE A 10 -24.29 4.31 24.65
N VAL A 11 -22.99 4.02 24.63
CA VAL A 11 -22.29 3.33 25.71
C VAL A 11 -21.62 4.41 26.56
N ASP A 12 -21.94 4.46 27.85
CA ASP A 12 -21.42 5.53 28.71
C ASP A 12 -19.91 5.38 28.96
N GLU A 13 -19.30 6.46 29.42
CA GLU A 13 -17.90 6.51 29.86
C GLU A 13 -17.54 5.35 30.80
N SER A 14 -16.38 4.73 30.58
CA SER A 14 -15.82 3.63 31.38
C SER A 14 -16.73 2.41 31.52
N GLU A 15 -17.77 2.29 30.70
CA GLU A 15 -18.67 1.14 30.73
C GLU A 15 -18.09 -0.04 29.96
N VAL A 16 -18.29 -1.24 30.49
CA VAL A 16 -18.08 -2.48 29.74
C VAL A 16 -19.45 -2.95 29.24
N TYR A 17 -19.66 -2.85 27.93
CA TYR A 17 -20.87 -3.33 27.26
C TYR A 17 -20.61 -4.68 26.59
N GLU A 18 -21.17 -5.73 27.18
CA GLU A 18 -21.13 -7.10 26.65
C GLU A 18 -22.30 -7.32 25.69
N GLY A 19 -22.06 -7.12 24.39
CA GLY A 19 -23.05 -7.38 23.36
C GLY A 19 -22.82 -6.59 22.08
N GLN A 20 -23.54 -7.01 21.04
CA GLN A 20 -23.50 -6.40 19.71
C GLN A 20 -24.47 -5.22 19.62
N ILE A 21 -24.00 -4.09 19.07
CA ILE A 21 -24.80 -2.91 18.80
C ILE A 21 -25.14 -2.92 17.30
N ILE A 22 -26.10 -3.77 16.92
CA ILE A 22 -26.54 -3.91 15.53
C ILE A 22 -28.06 -3.76 15.41
N PRO A 23 -28.59 -3.31 14.25
CA PRO A 23 -30.03 -3.26 14.02
C PRO A 23 -30.66 -4.66 14.06
N THR A 24 -31.68 -4.80 14.90
CA THR A 24 -32.54 -5.99 14.99
C THR A 24 -33.89 -5.75 14.32
N VAL A 25 -34.30 -4.48 14.19
CA VAL A 25 -35.50 -4.05 13.48
C VAL A 25 -35.18 -2.92 12.50
N GLN A 26 -36.08 -2.70 11.54
CA GLN A 26 -35.85 -1.74 10.46
C GLN A 26 -35.70 -0.29 10.96
N SER A 27 -36.35 0.09 12.06
CA SER A 27 -36.25 1.44 12.62
C SER A 27 -34.85 1.77 13.13
N GLU A 28 -34.06 0.75 13.52
CA GLU A 28 -32.71 0.90 14.06
C GLU A 28 -31.62 1.06 12.99
N ILE A 29 -31.92 0.85 11.70
CA ILE A 29 -30.91 0.95 10.62
C ILE A 29 -30.30 2.35 10.54
N GLY A 30 -31.09 3.37 10.87
CA GLY A 30 -30.65 4.77 10.89
C GLY A 30 -30.05 5.22 12.21
N ARG A 31 -29.79 4.31 13.15
CA ARG A 31 -29.34 4.63 14.50
C ARG A 31 -27.90 5.10 14.51
N ASP A 32 -27.65 6.25 15.13
CA ASP A 32 -26.28 6.68 15.42
C ASP A 32 -25.76 5.98 16.68
N VAL A 33 -24.48 5.67 16.71
CA VAL A 33 -23.83 4.98 17.82
C VAL A 33 -22.68 5.82 18.37
N THR A 34 -22.63 6.01 19.68
CA THR A 34 -21.51 6.66 20.37
C THR A 34 -20.99 5.70 21.44
N VAL A 35 -19.70 5.39 21.37
CA VAL A 35 -18.98 4.68 22.42
C VAL A 35 -18.19 5.73 23.19
N GLY A 36 -18.64 6.00 24.42
CA GLY A 36 -18.06 7.04 25.26
C GLY A 36 -16.64 6.72 25.73
N PRO A 37 -15.99 7.67 26.41
CA PRO A 37 -14.56 7.58 26.70
C PRO A 37 -14.23 6.40 27.62
N ASP A 38 -13.09 5.77 27.42
CA ASP A 38 -12.64 4.60 28.19
C ASP A 38 -13.62 3.40 28.22
N ALA A 39 -14.68 3.42 27.41
CA ALA A 39 -15.65 2.34 27.35
C ALA A 39 -15.11 1.14 26.57
N VAL A 40 -15.62 -0.05 26.87
CA VAL A 40 -15.27 -1.30 26.19
C VAL A 40 -16.53 -1.92 25.60
N VAL A 41 -16.53 -2.16 24.29
CA VAL A 41 -17.56 -2.92 23.59
C VAL A 41 -16.96 -4.23 23.10
N THR A 42 -17.52 -5.36 23.52
CA THR A 42 -16.91 -6.68 23.25
C THR A 42 -17.28 -7.27 21.89
N ASP A 43 -18.36 -6.81 21.26
CA ASP A 43 -18.86 -7.33 19.99
C ASP A 43 -19.03 -6.23 18.92
N GLY A 44 -19.51 -6.61 17.74
CA GLY A 44 -19.59 -5.73 16.57
C GLY A 44 -20.58 -4.57 16.74
N ILE A 45 -20.24 -3.46 16.08
CA ILE A 45 -21.03 -2.24 16.04
C ILE A 45 -21.46 -1.96 14.60
N TYR A 46 -22.75 -1.70 14.41
CA TYR A 46 -23.31 -1.13 13.19
C TYR A 46 -24.16 0.09 13.52
N GLY A 47 -23.91 1.20 12.83
CA GLY A 47 -24.70 2.43 12.94
C GLY A 47 -24.77 3.23 11.64
N ASN A 48 -25.58 4.28 11.65
CA ASN A 48 -25.59 5.26 10.58
C ASN A 48 -24.30 6.10 10.63
N ASP A 49 -24.11 6.90 11.67
CA ASP A 49 -22.82 7.45 12.06
C ASP A 49 -22.36 6.74 13.36
N VAL A 50 -21.09 6.33 13.42
CA VAL A 50 -20.50 5.68 14.59
C VAL A 50 -19.32 6.51 15.10
N ALA A 51 -19.37 6.95 16.35
CA ALA A 51 -18.28 7.67 17.01
C ALA A 51 -17.68 6.80 18.13
N ILE A 52 -16.37 6.60 18.09
CA ILE A 52 -15.60 5.91 19.13
C ILE A 52 -14.68 6.95 19.77
N GLU A 53 -14.98 7.31 21.01
CA GLU A 53 -14.31 8.41 21.72
C GLU A 53 -13.02 7.96 22.42
N SER A 54 -12.25 8.94 22.91
CA SER A 54 -10.93 8.76 23.52
C SER A 54 -10.87 7.64 24.55
N GLY A 55 -9.85 6.79 24.45
CA GLY A 55 -9.59 5.67 25.36
C GLY A 55 -10.54 4.48 25.18
N ALA A 56 -11.58 4.61 24.36
CA ALA A 56 -12.51 3.51 24.13
C ALA A 56 -11.88 2.36 23.34
N ARG A 57 -12.38 1.15 23.60
CA ARG A 57 -11.94 -0.08 22.94
C ARG A 57 -13.11 -0.87 22.38
N VAL A 58 -13.02 -1.25 21.12
CA VAL A 58 -13.98 -2.17 20.48
C VAL A 58 -13.26 -3.45 20.08
N GLU A 59 -13.69 -4.59 20.65
CA GLU A 59 -13.03 -5.89 20.45
C GLU A 59 -13.46 -6.61 19.16
N ALA A 60 -14.24 -5.93 18.31
CA ALA A 60 -14.79 -6.46 17.07
C ALA A 60 -14.86 -5.37 15.98
N SER A 61 -15.57 -5.66 14.89
CA SER A 61 -15.69 -4.75 13.74
C SER A 61 -16.63 -3.57 14.02
N VAL A 62 -16.30 -2.42 13.45
CA VAL A 62 -17.08 -1.19 13.50
C VAL A 62 -17.51 -0.80 12.09
N MET A 63 -18.82 -0.72 11.88
CA MET A 63 -19.40 -0.46 10.56
C MET A 63 -20.34 0.74 10.62
N GLY A 64 -20.04 1.77 9.84
CA GLY A 64 -20.89 2.95 9.67
C GLY A 64 -21.50 3.00 8.28
N ARG A 65 -22.76 3.41 8.14
CA ARG A 65 -23.32 3.65 6.80
C ARG A 65 -22.82 4.97 6.23
N THR A 66 -23.01 6.05 6.98
CA THR A 66 -22.65 7.42 6.58
C THR A 66 -21.24 7.77 7.03
N GLY A 67 -20.83 7.31 8.21
CA GLY A 67 -19.44 7.40 8.60
C GLY A 67 -19.05 6.75 9.92
N VAL A 68 -17.74 6.71 10.11
CA VAL A 68 -17.09 6.30 11.36
C VAL A 68 -16.08 7.37 11.78
N GLU A 69 -16.13 7.77 13.04
CA GLU A 69 -15.21 8.72 13.66
C GLU A 69 -14.45 7.99 14.78
N LEU A 70 -13.11 8.00 14.68
CA LEU A 70 -12.19 7.37 15.62
C LEU A 70 -11.36 8.46 16.30
N ASP A 71 -11.40 8.53 17.62
CA ASP A 71 -10.67 9.54 18.38
C ASP A 71 -9.92 8.85 19.53
N GLU A 72 -8.58 8.84 19.48
CA GLU A 72 -7.71 8.29 20.53
C GLU A 72 -8.15 6.89 21.03
N CYS A 73 -8.62 6.03 20.12
CA CYS A 73 -9.30 4.76 20.46
C CYS A 73 -8.60 3.51 19.89
N GLU A 74 -9.04 2.33 20.32
CA GLU A 74 -8.53 1.04 19.83
C GLU A 74 -9.66 0.15 19.27
N VAL A 75 -9.51 -0.34 18.02
CA VAL A 75 -10.46 -1.24 17.36
C VAL A 75 -9.76 -2.51 16.90
N TYR A 76 -10.26 -3.67 17.31
CA TYR A 76 -9.65 -4.97 17.00
C TYR A 76 -10.16 -5.60 15.70
N GLY A 77 -11.37 -5.25 15.27
CA GLY A 77 -11.93 -5.69 14.00
C GLY A 77 -11.73 -4.71 12.85
N ASP A 78 -12.37 -5.00 11.72
CA ASP A 78 -12.38 -4.11 10.56
C ASP A 78 -13.18 -2.85 10.85
N VAL A 79 -12.71 -1.72 10.32
CA VAL A 79 -13.44 -0.44 10.34
C VAL A 79 -13.93 -0.16 8.92
N GLY A 80 -15.25 -0.13 8.74
CA GLY A 80 -15.87 0.05 7.45
C GLY A 80 -16.88 1.19 7.40
N ALA A 81 -16.91 1.93 6.31
CA ALA A 81 -18.04 2.81 6.02
C ALA A 81 -18.33 3.00 4.53
N ASP A 82 -19.61 3.00 4.14
CA ASP A 82 -19.98 3.37 2.76
C ASP A 82 -19.66 4.84 2.48
N GLY A 83 -19.67 5.69 3.51
CA GLY A 83 -19.37 7.11 3.43
C GLY A 83 -17.94 7.48 3.85
N ARG A 84 -17.83 8.21 4.96
CA ARG A 84 -16.56 8.78 5.45
C ARG A 84 -15.99 8.02 6.63
N ILE A 85 -14.67 7.93 6.70
CA ILE A 85 -13.94 7.50 7.90
C ILE A 85 -12.96 8.61 8.26
N THR A 86 -13.04 9.11 9.49
CA THR A 86 -12.06 10.06 10.05
C THR A 86 -11.45 9.47 11.30
N GLY A 87 -10.14 9.57 11.45
CA GLY A 87 -9.43 9.05 12.60
C GLY A 87 -8.27 9.93 13.03
N ILE A 88 -8.13 10.14 14.34
CA ILE A 88 -6.99 10.83 14.95
C ILE A 88 -6.46 9.96 16.09
N ASP A 89 -5.15 9.72 16.10
CA ASP A 89 -4.45 8.99 17.18
C ASP A 89 -5.08 7.62 17.48
N ALA A 90 -5.67 6.99 16.46
CA ALA A 90 -6.42 5.74 16.60
C ALA A 90 -5.57 4.51 16.23
N TYR A 91 -5.87 3.40 16.89
CA TYR A 91 -5.23 2.12 16.64
C TYR A 91 -6.25 1.10 16.09
N THR A 92 -6.01 0.59 14.89
CA THR A 92 -6.84 -0.47 14.28
C THR A 92 -6.00 -1.72 14.03
N HIS A 93 -6.42 -2.87 14.57
CA HIS A 93 -5.71 -4.15 14.39
C HIS A 93 -6.09 -4.91 13.12
N SER A 94 -7.01 -4.35 12.32
CA SER A 94 -7.45 -4.93 11.04
C SER A 94 -7.47 -3.87 9.93
N SER A 95 -8.26 -4.08 8.87
CA SER A 95 -8.32 -3.19 7.72
C SER A 95 -9.33 -2.05 7.92
N VAL A 96 -9.08 -0.94 7.23
CA VAL A 96 -9.96 0.22 7.15
C VAL A 96 -10.44 0.36 5.70
N SER A 97 -11.76 0.37 5.48
CA SER A 97 -12.32 0.49 4.13
C SER A 97 -13.51 1.44 4.05
N GLY A 98 -13.49 2.37 3.10
CA GLY A 98 -14.63 3.25 2.86
C GLY A 98 -14.45 4.20 1.70
N THR A 99 -15.45 5.04 1.41
CA THR A 99 -15.37 5.91 0.22
C THR A 99 -14.36 7.05 0.41
N THR A 100 -14.43 7.77 1.54
CA THR A 100 -13.49 8.85 1.87
C THR A 100 -12.84 8.57 3.22
N ILE A 101 -11.52 8.40 3.24
CA ILE A 101 -10.75 8.09 4.45
C ILE A 101 -9.77 9.23 4.73
N ARG A 102 -9.78 9.74 5.96
CA ARG A 102 -8.80 10.71 6.46
C ARG A 102 -8.28 10.24 7.83
N LEU A 103 -7.02 9.85 7.91
CA LEU A 103 -6.41 9.38 9.14
C LEU A 103 -5.17 10.22 9.45
N GLN A 104 -5.02 10.57 10.72
CA GLN A 104 -3.89 11.34 11.24
C GLN A 104 -3.32 10.64 12.48
N ASN A 105 -2.01 10.42 12.52
CA ASN A 105 -1.31 9.75 13.63
C ASN A 105 -1.86 8.34 13.95
N CYS A 106 -2.46 7.66 12.98
CA CYS A 106 -3.09 6.36 13.21
C CYS A 106 -2.13 5.19 12.94
N VAL A 107 -2.35 4.07 13.64
CA VAL A 107 -1.68 2.80 13.37
C VAL A 107 -2.71 1.78 12.89
N ILE A 108 -2.49 1.21 11.71
CA ILE A 108 -3.39 0.27 11.04
C ILE A 108 -2.61 -1.00 10.75
N ARG A 109 -2.99 -2.13 11.36
CA ARG A 109 -2.37 -3.45 11.12
C ARG A 109 -3.00 -4.22 9.96
N GLY A 110 -3.46 -3.50 8.95
CA GLY A 110 -4.16 -4.06 7.80
C GLY A 110 -4.06 -3.13 6.60
N ASN A 111 -5.00 -3.29 5.67
CA ASN A 111 -5.05 -2.44 4.48
C ASN A 111 -5.90 -1.21 4.75
N VAL A 112 -5.58 -0.11 4.07
CA VAL A 112 -6.46 1.05 3.96
C VAL A 112 -6.92 1.15 2.51
N VAL A 113 -8.22 1.00 2.27
CA VAL A 113 -8.77 0.94 0.91
C VAL A 113 -9.96 1.88 0.75
N GLY A 114 -9.89 2.79 -0.22
CA GLY A 114 -11.03 3.65 -0.51
C GLY A 114 -11.04 4.27 -1.89
N THR A 115 -12.00 5.16 -2.13
CA THR A 115 -12.01 5.96 -3.36
C THR A 115 -11.08 7.16 -3.21
N THR A 116 -11.05 7.78 -2.03
CA THR A 116 -10.16 8.88 -1.68
C THR A 116 -9.59 8.65 -0.30
N VAL A 117 -8.27 8.63 -0.20
CA VAL A 117 -7.55 8.28 1.03
C VAL A 117 -6.50 9.34 1.31
N ARG A 118 -6.49 9.89 2.52
CA ARG A 118 -5.45 10.79 3.03
C ARG A 118 -4.91 10.25 4.34
N LEU A 119 -3.61 9.99 4.37
CA LEU A 119 -2.88 9.48 5.53
C LEU A 119 -1.80 10.49 5.90
N GLU A 120 -1.86 10.98 7.13
CA GLU A 120 -0.87 11.93 7.69
C GLU A 120 -0.22 11.29 8.91
N ASN A 121 1.10 11.16 8.92
CA ASN A 121 1.86 10.54 10.01
C ASN A 121 1.29 9.17 10.45
N CYS A 122 0.89 8.35 9.48
CA CYS A 122 0.26 7.05 9.75
C CYS A 122 1.24 5.89 9.54
N LEU A 123 1.03 4.82 10.31
CA LEU A 123 1.68 3.53 10.10
C LEU A 123 0.66 2.51 9.59
N VAL A 124 0.80 2.06 8.35
CA VAL A 124 -0.06 1.05 7.73
C VAL A 124 0.76 -0.23 7.49
N LEU A 125 0.55 -1.26 8.31
CA LEU A 125 1.18 -2.57 8.10
C LEU A 125 0.40 -3.38 7.05
N GLY A 126 0.34 -2.83 5.84
CA GLY A 126 -0.43 -3.34 4.72
C GLY A 126 -0.39 -2.38 3.54
N ILE A 127 -1.38 -2.49 2.65
CA ILE A 127 -1.47 -1.70 1.43
C ILE A 127 -2.34 -0.46 1.67
N ALA A 128 -1.86 0.71 1.26
CA ALA A 128 -2.68 1.92 1.15
C ALA A 128 -3.16 2.07 -0.31
N ALA A 129 -4.46 1.94 -0.56
CA ALA A 129 -5.03 1.97 -1.91
C ALA A 129 -6.15 3.01 -2.03
N ALA A 130 -6.06 3.85 -3.07
CA ALA A 130 -7.14 4.76 -3.43
C ALA A 130 -7.44 4.71 -4.93
N GLU A 131 -8.72 4.57 -5.29
CA GLU A 131 -9.12 4.52 -6.71
C GLU A 131 -8.94 5.87 -7.42
N ARG A 132 -9.30 6.98 -6.76
CA ARG A 132 -9.32 8.32 -7.37
C ARG A 132 -8.15 9.18 -6.93
N GLU A 133 -7.79 9.14 -5.65
CA GLU A 133 -6.83 10.07 -5.07
C GLU A 133 -6.25 9.51 -3.77
N LEU A 134 -4.93 9.32 -3.74
CA LEU A 134 -4.18 8.92 -2.55
C LEU A 134 -3.23 10.04 -2.12
N VAL A 135 -3.36 10.51 -0.88
CA VAL A 135 -2.40 11.42 -0.25
C VAL A 135 -1.67 10.68 0.87
N LEU A 136 -0.35 10.58 0.75
CA LEU A 136 0.55 10.04 1.78
C LEU A 136 1.47 11.16 2.26
N GLU A 137 1.33 11.55 3.51
CA GLU A 137 2.19 12.56 4.16
C GLU A 137 2.82 11.92 5.39
N ASP A 138 4.16 11.92 5.45
CA ASP A 138 4.96 11.40 6.58
C ASP A 138 4.56 9.99 7.04
N SER A 139 4.11 9.13 6.12
CA SER A 139 3.48 7.84 6.45
C SER A 139 4.32 6.66 6.00
N LEU A 140 4.22 5.53 6.73
CA LEU A 140 4.87 4.27 6.38
C LEU A 140 3.82 3.24 5.98
N CYS A 141 3.96 2.61 4.81
CA CYS A 141 3.13 1.48 4.40
C CYS A 141 3.95 0.32 3.82
N TYR A 142 3.33 -0.84 3.56
CA TYR A 142 4.04 -1.90 2.83
C TYR A 142 4.26 -1.50 1.37
N THR A 143 3.19 -1.01 0.75
CA THR A 143 3.15 -0.47 -0.61
C THR A 143 1.85 0.32 -0.77
N PHE A 144 1.70 1.02 -1.88
CA PHE A 144 0.50 1.75 -2.20
C PHE A 144 -0.01 1.51 -3.62
N LYS A 145 -1.29 1.85 -3.82
CA LYS A 145 -1.95 1.86 -5.13
C LYS A 145 -2.71 3.16 -5.31
N ALA A 146 -2.29 3.97 -6.27
CA ALA A 146 -2.88 5.25 -6.60
C ALA A 146 -3.09 5.41 -8.12
N PRO A 147 -3.89 4.53 -8.76
CA PRO A 147 -4.14 4.61 -10.21
C PRO A 147 -4.77 5.94 -10.65
N GLY A 148 -5.61 6.57 -9.79
CA GLY A 148 -6.21 7.88 -10.08
C GLY A 148 -5.30 9.09 -9.83
N GLY A 149 -4.11 8.87 -9.25
CA GLY A 149 -3.16 9.92 -8.88
C GLY A 149 -3.22 10.30 -7.40
N GLY A 150 -2.62 11.46 -7.08
CA GLY A 150 -2.47 11.93 -5.71
C GLY A 150 -1.08 12.50 -5.44
N GLU A 151 -0.67 12.45 -4.17
CA GLU A 151 0.58 13.05 -3.70
C GLU A 151 1.25 12.20 -2.64
N CYS A 152 2.58 12.13 -2.68
CA CYS A 152 3.42 11.49 -1.68
C CYS A 152 4.49 12.47 -1.21
N SER A 153 4.58 12.68 0.10
CA SER A 153 5.64 13.46 0.73
C SER A 153 6.06 12.83 2.06
N GLY A 154 7.36 12.85 2.37
CA GLY A 154 7.96 12.35 3.60
C GLY A 154 7.70 10.86 3.91
N SER A 155 7.17 10.11 2.94
CA SER A 155 6.60 8.79 3.17
C SER A 155 7.57 7.68 2.79
N GLN A 156 7.38 6.52 3.39
CA GLN A 156 8.27 5.36 3.27
C GLN A 156 7.46 4.11 2.94
N VAL A 157 8.07 3.17 2.21
CA VAL A 157 7.47 1.89 1.85
C VAL A 157 8.36 0.73 2.26
N LEU A 158 7.78 -0.46 2.49
CA LEU A 158 8.61 -1.65 2.72
C LEU A 158 8.97 -2.39 1.43
N LEU A 159 8.07 -2.39 0.46
CA LEU A 159 8.25 -3.07 -0.82
C LEU A 159 8.69 -2.06 -1.87
N PRO A 160 9.67 -2.40 -2.72
CA PRO A 160 10.23 -1.51 -3.73
C PRO A 160 9.34 -1.37 -4.98
N GLN A 161 8.02 -1.54 -4.82
CA GLN A 161 7.07 -1.54 -5.91
C GLN A 161 5.74 -0.98 -5.44
N ALA A 162 5.16 -0.06 -6.21
CA ALA A 162 3.83 0.51 -6.02
C ALA A 162 3.13 0.74 -7.36
N VAL A 163 1.82 1.02 -7.32
CA VAL A 163 1.06 1.51 -8.49
C VAL A 163 0.86 3.01 -8.31
N ALA A 164 1.37 3.81 -9.23
CA ALA A 164 1.35 5.26 -9.16
C ALA A 164 0.95 5.82 -10.53
N GLY A 165 -0.31 6.20 -10.70
CA GLY A 165 -0.81 6.73 -11.97
C GLY A 165 -0.04 7.98 -12.42
N GLU A 166 -0.20 8.37 -13.69
CA GLU A 166 0.49 9.53 -14.27
C GLU A 166 0.29 10.82 -13.48
N SER A 167 -0.90 10.99 -12.86
CA SER A 167 -1.27 12.14 -12.03
C SER A 167 -0.77 12.04 -10.58
N PHE A 168 -0.07 10.98 -10.20
CA PHE A 168 0.54 10.85 -8.88
C PHE A 168 1.80 11.71 -8.82
N THR A 169 1.97 12.51 -7.78
CA THR A 169 3.14 13.39 -7.60
C THR A 169 4.00 12.88 -6.44
N ILE A 170 5.31 12.79 -6.67
CA ILE A 170 6.30 12.45 -5.65
C ILE A 170 7.01 13.75 -5.29
N ALA A 171 6.72 14.31 -4.11
CA ALA A 171 7.31 15.58 -3.67
C ALA A 171 8.78 15.42 -3.26
N ASP A 172 9.12 14.26 -2.70
CA ASP A 172 10.45 13.86 -2.25
C ASP A 172 10.64 12.35 -2.46
N PRO A 173 11.89 11.86 -2.63
CA PRO A 173 12.17 10.45 -2.84
C PRO A 173 11.56 9.55 -1.75
N ILE A 174 10.88 8.48 -2.15
CA ILE A 174 10.21 7.56 -1.23
C ILE A 174 11.22 6.52 -0.77
N SER A 175 11.59 6.55 0.51
CA SER A 175 12.51 5.57 1.08
C SER A 175 11.89 4.17 1.14
N VAL A 176 12.66 3.16 0.72
CA VAL A 176 12.31 1.74 0.77
C VAL A 176 13.03 1.09 1.94
N ILE A 177 12.28 0.76 2.99
CA ILE A 177 12.81 0.14 4.21
C ILE A 177 12.68 -1.39 4.11
N GLY A 178 13.77 -2.13 4.34
CA GLY A 178 13.69 -3.57 4.58
C GLY A 178 14.14 -4.49 3.44
N LEU A 179 14.73 -3.94 2.38
CA LEU A 179 15.55 -4.74 1.46
C LEU A 179 17.01 -4.76 1.96
N PRO A 180 17.52 -5.90 2.46
CA PRO A 180 18.96 -6.09 2.56
C PRO A 180 19.47 -6.42 1.15
N ILE A 181 19.59 -5.43 0.27
CA ILE A 181 20.36 -5.63 -0.96
C ILE A 181 21.82 -5.71 -0.51
N SER A 182 22.35 -6.94 -0.48
CA SER A 182 23.70 -7.21 -0.04
C SER A 182 24.69 -6.66 -1.05
N ASN A 183 25.10 -5.40 -0.89
CA ASN A 183 26.34 -4.87 -1.43
C ASN A 183 26.88 -3.83 -0.45
N GLU A 184 28.20 -3.77 -0.31
CA GLU A 184 28.94 -3.11 0.77
C GLU A 184 28.83 -1.57 0.82
N ASP A 185 27.92 -0.98 0.04
CA ASP A 185 27.57 0.43 0.07
C ASP A 185 26.07 0.56 0.39
N SER A 186 25.73 0.75 1.67
CA SER A 186 24.36 0.88 2.16
C SER A 186 23.75 2.24 1.83
N SER A 187 23.67 2.60 0.54
CA SER A 187 22.82 3.70 0.13
C SER A 187 21.37 3.30 0.40
N GLU A 188 20.62 4.17 1.09
CA GLU A 188 19.18 4.01 1.21
C GLU A 188 18.56 3.89 -0.18
N ILE A 189 17.70 2.90 -0.36
CA ILE A 189 17.03 2.66 -1.64
C ILE A 189 15.83 3.60 -1.66
N GLU A 190 15.74 4.39 -2.72
CA GLU A 190 14.65 5.34 -2.90
C GLU A 190 13.94 5.06 -4.21
N LEU A 191 12.62 5.26 -4.21
CA LEU A 191 11.78 5.36 -5.39
C LEU A 191 11.59 6.82 -5.76
N THR A 192 11.80 7.14 -7.03
CA THR A 192 11.74 8.48 -7.61
C THR A 192 10.92 8.45 -8.91
N ASP A 193 10.67 9.60 -9.53
CA ASP A 193 9.98 9.64 -10.82
C ASP A 193 10.75 8.91 -11.95
N GLU A 194 12.06 8.67 -11.80
CA GLU A 194 12.87 7.88 -12.74
C GLU A 194 12.51 6.38 -12.68
N ASP A 195 11.92 5.90 -11.58
CA ASP A 195 11.53 4.51 -11.36
C ASP A 195 10.12 4.20 -11.90
N ARG A 196 9.56 5.08 -12.73
CA ARG A 196 8.23 4.91 -13.33
C ARG A 196 8.30 4.07 -14.60
N VAL A 197 7.56 2.96 -14.59
CA VAL A 197 7.50 2.02 -15.70
C VAL A 197 6.04 1.81 -16.08
N GLU A 198 5.71 1.98 -17.37
CA GLU A 198 4.38 1.68 -17.89
C GLU A 198 4.33 0.23 -18.39
N TYR A 199 3.38 -0.54 -17.87
CA TYR A 199 3.13 -1.91 -18.30
C TYR A 199 1.62 -2.19 -18.27
N ASP A 200 1.06 -2.66 -19.39
CA ASP A 200 -0.36 -3.02 -19.53
C ASP A 200 -1.32 -1.89 -19.08
N GLU A 201 -1.12 -0.68 -19.62
CA GLU A 201 -1.91 0.52 -19.32
C GLU A 201 -1.87 0.96 -17.83
N GLN A 202 -0.93 0.42 -17.06
CA GLN A 202 -0.71 0.78 -15.66
C GLN A 202 0.70 1.31 -15.45
N THR A 203 0.79 2.42 -14.72
CA THR A 203 2.08 2.99 -14.30
C THR A 203 2.48 2.40 -12.96
N TYR A 204 3.59 1.70 -12.95
CA TYR A 204 4.25 1.18 -11.76
C TYR A 204 5.38 2.10 -11.35
N LEU A 205 5.62 2.17 -10.04
CA LEU A 205 6.80 2.79 -9.46
C LEU A 205 7.65 1.65 -8.89
N THR A 206 8.78 1.33 -9.50
CA THR A 206 9.55 0.12 -9.19
C THR A 206 11.04 0.25 -9.49
N ILE A 207 11.90 -0.29 -8.62
CA ILE A 207 13.35 -0.37 -8.87
C ILE A 207 13.74 -1.58 -9.74
N ALA A 208 12.78 -2.38 -10.21
CA ALA A 208 13.06 -3.64 -10.87
C ALA A 208 14.02 -3.49 -12.06
N ASP A 209 13.86 -2.44 -12.86
CA ASP A 209 14.69 -2.22 -14.05
C ASP A 209 16.15 -1.89 -13.67
N ARG A 210 16.34 -1.09 -12.62
CA ARG A 210 17.67 -0.78 -12.05
C ARG A 210 18.34 -1.98 -11.41
N VAL A 211 17.57 -2.85 -10.76
CA VAL A 211 18.10 -4.04 -10.08
C VAL A 211 18.42 -5.16 -11.07
N LEU A 212 17.62 -5.30 -12.12
CA LEU A 212 17.81 -6.31 -13.16
C LEU A 212 18.81 -5.87 -14.24
N ASP A 213 19.17 -4.58 -14.29
CA ASP A 213 20.04 -3.99 -15.32
C ASP A 213 19.53 -4.37 -16.72
N LEU A 214 18.23 -4.15 -16.98
CA LEU A 214 17.62 -4.56 -18.24
C LEU A 214 18.29 -3.85 -19.42
N ASP A 215 18.62 -2.57 -19.29
CA ASP A 215 19.37 -1.81 -20.30
C ASP A 215 20.74 -2.44 -20.57
N GLY A 216 21.50 -2.80 -19.52
CA GLY A 216 22.79 -3.48 -19.69
C GLY A 216 22.65 -4.88 -20.30
N ILE A 217 21.53 -5.58 -20.03
CA ILE A 217 21.22 -6.86 -20.68
C ILE A 217 20.87 -6.65 -22.15
N GLU A 218 20.06 -5.64 -22.49
CA GLU A 218 19.70 -5.30 -23.87
C GLU A 218 20.93 -4.89 -24.68
N ASP A 219 21.79 -4.00 -24.16
CA ASP A 219 23.06 -3.61 -24.78
C ASP A 219 23.95 -4.82 -25.07
N ARG A 220 24.01 -5.77 -24.13
CA ARG A 220 24.75 -7.01 -24.30
C ARG A 220 24.14 -7.90 -25.38
N ILE A 221 22.81 -7.99 -25.44
CA ILE A 221 22.11 -8.75 -26.48
C ILE A 221 22.37 -8.11 -27.85
N GLU A 222 22.24 -6.79 -27.99
CA GLU A 222 22.51 -6.10 -29.25
C GLU A 222 23.97 -6.27 -29.70
N THR A 223 24.91 -6.17 -28.77
CA THR A 223 26.33 -6.43 -29.02
C THR A 223 26.54 -7.85 -29.53
N LEU A 224 25.93 -8.84 -28.86
CA LEU A 224 26.02 -10.25 -29.26
C LEU A 224 25.38 -10.50 -30.63
N GLU A 225 24.25 -9.87 -30.94
CA GLU A 225 23.63 -9.97 -32.26
C GLU A 225 24.51 -9.37 -33.36
N ALA A 226 25.13 -8.21 -33.10
CA ALA A 226 26.05 -7.58 -34.05
C ALA A 226 27.26 -8.48 -34.33
N MET A 227 27.84 -9.06 -33.28
CA MET A 227 28.96 -10.02 -33.40
C MET A 227 28.54 -11.29 -34.14
N LEU A 228 27.35 -11.84 -33.87
CA LEU A 228 26.83 -13.01 -34.59
C LEU A 228 26.61 -12.71 -36.08
N ARG A 229 26.14 -11.51 -36.44
CA ARG A 229 26.02 -11.09 -37.85
C ARG A 229 27.38 -11.03 -38.54
N GLU A 230 28.38 -10.45 -37.89
CA GLU A 230 29.76 -10.40 -38.41
C GLU A 230 30.34 -11.80 -38.62
N VAL A 231 30.18 -12.70 -37.65
CA VAL A 231 30.58 -14.11 -37.76
C VAL A 231 29.88 -14.82 -38.93
N VAL A 232 28.58 -14.58 -39.13
CA VAL A 232 27.82 -15.16 -40.26
C VAL A 232 28.28 -14.60 -41.60
N ASP A 233 28.54 -13.30 -41.68
CA ASP A 233 29.03 -12.63 -42.90
C ASP A 233 30.47 -13.07 -43.24
N GLU A 234 31.30 -13.35 -42.24
CA GLU A 234 32.67 -13.86 -42.40
C GLU A 234 32.75 -15.39 -42.59
N ALA A 235 31.69 -16.13 -42.26
CA ALA A 235 31.63 -17.59 -42.41
C ALA A 235 31.75 -18.08 -43.86
N GLU A 236 31.55 -17.21 -44.86
CA GLU A 236 31.86 -17.53 -46.26
C GLU A 236 33.37 -17.65 -46.53
N ALA A 237 34.24 -17.19 -45.62
CA ALA A 237 35.70 -17.15 -45.77
C ALA A 237 36.51 -17.73 -44.58
N ALA A 238 35.91 -17.91 -43.40
CA ALA A 238 36.58 -18.37 -42.17
C ALA A 238 36.35 -19.87 -41.86
N SER A 239 37.24 -20.48 -41.07
CA SER A 239 37.08 -21.87 -40.64
C SER A 239 36.15 -21.99 -39.43
N GLU A 240 35.49 -23.14 -39.25
CA GLU A 240 34.58 -23.40 -38.11
C GLU A 240 35.24 -23.15 -36.75
N ALA A 241 36.55 -23.42 -36.63
CA ALA A 241 37.31 -23.18 -35.41
C ALA A 241 37.50 -21.69 -35.12
N ASP A 242 37.73 -20.87 -36.16
CA ASP A 242 37.89 -19.42 -36.00
C ASP A 242 36.56 -18.77 -35.58
N LEU A 243 35.44 -19.26 -36.14
CA LEU A 243 34.09 -18.83 -35.78
C LEU A 243 33.74 -19.20 -34.34
N ARG A 244 34.06 -20.42 -33.90
CA ARG A 244 33.84 -20.87 -32.50
C ARG A 244 34.64 -20.05 -31.49
N ALA A 245 35.93 -19.82 -31.74
CA ALA A 245 36.78 -19.01 -30.88
C ALA A 245 36.26 -17.57 -30.75
N THR A 246 35.76 -17.00 -31.85
CA THR A 246 35.17 -15.65 -31.86
C THR A 246 33.90 -15.57 -31.03
N VAL A 247 32.99 -16.54 -31.17
CA VAL A 247 31.74 -16.61 -30.40
C VAL A 247 32.00 -16.89 -28.91
N ALA A 248 32.97 -17.74 -28.59
CA ALA A 248 33.35 -18.04 -27.20
C ALA A 248 33.92 -16.79 -26.49
N ALA A 249 34.81 -16.06 -27.17
CA ALA A 249 35.38 -14.83 -26.67
C ALA A 249 34.33 -13.71 -26.50
N ALA A 250 33.36 -13.63 -27.41
CA ALA A 250 32.25 -12.68 -27.34
C ALA A 250 31.35 -12.89 -26.12
N LEU A 251 31.07 -14.15 -25.80
CA LEU A 251 30.15 -14.56 -24.74
C LEU A 251 30.83 -14.70 -23.37
N ASP A 252 32.16 -14.52 -23.30
CA ASP A 252 32.99 -14.79 -22.12
C ASP A 252 32.73 -16.20 -21.54
N ILE A 253 32.63 -17.19 -22.43
CA ILE A 253 32.45 -18.59 -22.06
C ILE A 253 33.55 -19.44 -22.68
N ASP A 254 33.82 -20.57 -22.02
CA ASP A 254 34.77 -21.55 -22.50
C ASP A 254 34.29 -22.13 -23.85
N GLU A 255 35.17 -22.16 -24.85
CA GLU A 255 34.87 -22.63 -26.21
C GLU A 255 34.36 -24.08 -26.21
N GLU A 256 34.84 -24.91 -25.29
CA GLU A 256 34.40 -26.31 -25.11
C GLU A 256 32.93 -26.43 -24.63
N ARG A 257 32.32 -25.33 -24.19
CA ARG A 257 30.92 -25.28 -23.75
C ARG A 257 29.95 -24.83 -24.84
N LEU A 258 30.45 -24.47 -26.02
CA LEU A 258 29.62 -24.20 -27.20
C LEU A 258 29.16 -25.52 -27.84
N PRO A 259 27.86 -25.66 -28.19
CA PRO A 259 27.31 -26.88 -28.79
C PRO A 259 27.88 -27.19 -30.18
#